data_AF-A0A9P5JBU7-F1
#
_entry.id   AF-A0A9P5JBU7-F1
#
_cell.length_a   1.000
_cell.length_b   1.000
_cell.length_c   1.000
_cell.angle_alpha   90.00
_cell.angle_beta   90.00
_cell.angle_gamma   90.00
#
_symmetry.space_group_name_H-M   'P 1'
#
loop_
_entity.id
_entity.type
_entity.pdbx_description
1 polymer ?
#
loop_
_entity_poly.entity_id
_entity_poly.type
_entity_poly.pdbx_seq_one_letter_code
_entity_poly.pdbx_strand_id
1 'polypeptide(L)'
;MEWLGAYAYKAEERIDADPALAHKVYFKLARRLIQSGTGAALLFGTINEESNLILAEEFQNAGIRGFVGKLSMDKSSRPSYVEKSAEASLASAKSFISRCNHLVSDLHPYQRLVEPVITPRFVPTCSNELLEGLGNLAQTSGAKVQSHMAEARDMVDWVRAERQTDDFEIFQQVCCPGKCTSRFSQASGV
;
A
#
# COMPACT_ATOMS: atom_id res chain seq x y z
N MET A 1 -6.73 -5.14 16.91
CA MET A 1 -7.41 -4.94 15.60
C MET A 1 -8.62 -4.01 15.61
N GLU A 2 -9.26 -3.70 16.75
CA GLU A 2 -10.52 -2.92 16.80
C GLU A 2 -10.44 -1.51 16.19
N TRP A 3 -9.27 -0.86 16.29
CA TRP A 3 -9.03 0.47 15.74
C TRP A 3 -9.24 0.56 14.21
N LEU A 4 -8.88 -0.50 13.47
CA LEU A 4 -9.04 -0.55 12.01
C LEU A 4 -10.51 -0.40 11.59
N GLY A 5 -11.39 -1.15 12.27
CA GLY A 5 -12.83 -1.09 12.03
C GLY A 5 -13.47 0.20 12.53
N ALA A 6 -13.00 0.72 13.67
CA ALA A 6 -13.56 1.91 14.27
C ALA A 6 -13.26 3.19 13.46
N TYR A 7 -12.05 3.31 12.91
CA TYR A 7 -11.53 4.54 12.33
C TYR A 7 -10.97 4.39 10.91
N ALA A 8 -9.98 3.50 10.70
CA ALA A 8 -9.20 3.48 9.47
C ALA A 8 -10.06 3.17 8.24
N TYR A 9 -10.79 2.05 8.24
CA TYR A 9 -11.61 1.66 7.09
C TYR A 9 -12.68 2.70 6.75
N LYS A 10 -13.23 3.41 7.74
CA LYS A 10 -14.23 4.46 7.50
C LYS A 10 -13.62 5.69 6.84
N ALA A 11 -12.40 6.06 7.23
CA ALA A 11 -11.71 7.18 6.61
C ALA A 11 -11.32 6.85 5.17
N GLU A 12 -10.79 5.65 4.94
CA GLU A 12 -10.38 5.18 3.61
C GLU A 12 -11.58 5.06 2.65
N GLU A 13 -12.69 4.46 3.07
CA GLU A 13 -13.93 4.42 2.26
C GLU A 13 -14.46 5.81 1.90
N ARG A 14 -14.37 6.78 2.82
CA ARG A 14 -14.82 8.15 2.54
C ARG A 14 -13.97 8.81 1.47
N ILE A 15 -12.65 8.57 1.48
CA ILE A 15 -11.74 9.05 0.43
C ILE A 15 -12.08 8.35 -0.89
N ASP A 16 -12.30 7.04 -0.85
CA ASP A 16 -12.61 6.23 -2.04
C ASP A 16 -13.95 6.55 -2.69
N ALA A 17 -14.90 7.09 -1.93
CA ALA A 17 -16.22 7.48 -2.41
C ALA A 17 -16.27 8.90 -3.01
N ASP A 18 -15.28 9.75 -2.76
CA ASP A 18 -15.31 11.17 -3.14
C ASP A 18 -13.93 11.63 -3.66
N PRO A 19 -13.73 11.69 -4.98
CA PRO A 19 -12.51 12.21 -5.59
C PRO A 19 -12.16 13.65 -5.17
N ALA A 20 -13.16 14.51 -4.94
CA ALA A 20 -12.90 15.88 -4.50
C ALA A 20 -12.35 15.92 -3.06
N LEU A 21 -12.84 15.02 -2.20
CA LEU A 21 -12.26 14.82 -0.88
C LEU A 21 -10.83 14.27 -0.98
N ALA A 22 -10.58 13.30 -1.87
CA ALA A 22 -9.25 12.75 -2.10
C ALA A 22 -8.23 13.85 -2.48
N HIS A 23 -8.54 14.68 -3.48
CA HIS A 23 -7.72 15.84 -3.84
C HIS A 23 -7.45 16.75 -2.64
N LYS A 24 -8.52 17.14 -1.91
CA LYS A 24 -8.39 18.04 -0.75
C LYS A 24 -7.48 17.46 0.34
N VAL A 25 -7.61 16.17 0.65
CA VAL A 25 -6.84 15.49 1.68
C VAL A 25 -5.38 15.35 1.25
N TYR A 26 -5.13 14.87 0.04
CA TYR A 26 -3.79 14.60 -0.45
C TYR A 26 -3.00 15.87 -0.77
N PHE A 27 -3.65 16.92 -1.30
CA PHE A 27 -3.06 18.25 -1.43
C PHE A 27 -2.59 18.78 -0.06
N LYS A 28 -3.43 18.66 0.98
CA LYS A 28 -3.08 19.09 2.33
C LYS A 28 -1.94 18.26 2.91
N LEU A 29 -1.93 16.95 2.66
CA LEU A 29 -0.85 16.05 3.08
C LEU A 29 0.48 16.45 2.45
N ALA A 30 0.55 16.57 1.12
CA ALA A 30 1.78 16.91 0.41
C ALA A 30 2.36 18.25 0.89
N ARG A 31 1.51 19.28 1.04
CA ARG A 31 1.94 20.58 1.59
C ARG A 31 2.45 20.47 3.02
N ARG A 32 1.81 19.67 3.87
CA ARG A 32 2.23 19.52 5.26
C ARG A 32 3.58 18.82 5.37
N LEU A 33 3.83 17.81 4.54
CA LEU A 33 5.12 17.12 4.47
C LEU A 33 6.24 18.09 4.06
N ILE A 34 6.01 18.89 3.02
CA ILE A 34 6.97 19.92 2.58
C ILE A 34 7.25 20.94 3.69
N GLN A 35 6.20 21.46 4.34
CA GLN A 35 6.34 22.40 5.46
C GLN A 35 7.09 21.80 6.66
N SER A 36 7.08 20.47 6.78
CA SER A 36 7.79 19.73 7.83
C SER A 36 9.20 19.31 7.40
N GLY A 37 9.65 19.68 6.20
CA GLY A 37 10.98 19.35 5.68
C GLY A 37 11.11 17.92 5.13
N THR A 38 10.01 17.20 4.93
CA THR A 38 10.05 15.84 4.35
C THR A 38 10.24 15.93 2.83
N GLY A 39 11.36 15.40 2.33
CA GLY A 39 11.68 15.40 0.89
C GLY A 39 11.24 14.14 0.12
N ALA A 40 10.94 13.05 0.83
CA ALA A 40 10.44 11.82 0.24
C ALA A 40 9.53 11.08 1.23
N ALA A 41 8.48 10.42 0.73
CA ALA A 41 7.58 9.61 1.54
C ALA A 41 7.19 8.30 0.85
N LEU A 42 7.08 7.24 1.64
CA LEU A 42 6.51 5.96 1.26
C LEU A 42 5.11 5.87 1.88
N LEU A 43 4.09 5.72 1.04
CA LEU A 43 2.70 5.99 1.39
C LEU A 43 1.85 4.74 1.20
N PHE A 44 1.11 4.41 2.23
CA PHE A 44 -0.08 3.57 2.12
C PHE A 44 -1.23 4.46 1.67
N GLY A 45 -1.80 4.17 0.50
CA GLY A 45 -3.07 4.78 0.10
C GLY A 45 -4.24 3.87 0.47
N THR A 46 -5.22 3.76 -0.41
CA THR A 46 -6.47 3.03 -0.18
C THR A 46 -6.61 1.83 -1.14
N ILE A 47 -7.71 1.08 -1.08
CA ILE A 47 -7.97 -0.01 -2.03
C ILE A 47 -8.35 0.52 -3.43
N ASN A 48 -8.90 1.73 -3.54
CA ASN A 48 -9.36 2.30 -4.81
C ASN A 48 -8.20 2.85 -5.65
N GLU A 49 -8.09 2.39 -6.89
CA GLU A 49 -7.09 2.83 -7.85
C GLU A 49 -7.12 4.34 -8.12
N GLU A 50 -8.30 4.94 -8.33
CA GLU A 50 -8.42 6.37 -8.66
C GLU A 50 -7.93 7.26 -7.52
N SER A 51 -8.28 6.93 -6.27
CA SER A 51 -7.77 7.63 -5.09
C SER A 51 -6.24 7.64 -5.03
N ASN A 52 -5.61 6.52 -5.38
CA ASN A 52 -4.14 6.41 -5.36
C ASN A 52 -3.49 7.18 -6.52
N LEU A 53 -4.16 7.29 -7.67
CA LEU A 53 -3.68 8.12 -8.78
C LEU A 53 -3.75 9.61 -8.44
N ILE A 54 -4.82 10.05 -7.76
CA ILE A 54 -4.91 11.41 -7.23
C ILE A 54 -3.76 11.66 -6.24
N LEU A 55 -3.48 10.71 -5.33
CA LEU A 55 -2.35 10.84 -4.41
C LEU A 55 -1.02 10.99 -5.15
N ALA A 56 -0.78 10.21 -6.21
CA ALA A 56 0.41 10.33 -7.04
C ALA A 56 0.49 11.69 -7.77
N GLU A 57 -0.62 12.17 -8.32
CA GLU A 57 -0.71 13.47 -8.97
C GLU A 57 -0.37 14.61 -8.00
N GLU A 58 -0.97 14.61 -6.80
CA GLU A 58 -0.72 15.65 -5.79
C GLU A 58 0.75 15.66 -5.33
N PHE A 59 1.40 14.50 -5.21
CA PHE A 59 2.83 14.42 -4.85
C PHE A 59 3.73 14.90 -5.98
N GLN A 60 3.45 14.50 -7.22
CA GLN A 60 4.18 14.95 -8.40
C GLN A 60 4.05 16.48 -8.58
N ASN A 61 2.85 17.03 -8.43
CA ASN A 61 2.57 18.47 -8.55
C ASN A 61 3.20 19.29 -7.42
N ALA A 62 3.22 18.74 -6.20
CA ALA A 62 3.84 19.41 -5.06
C ALA A 62 5.39 19.38 -5.10
N GLY A 63 5.99 18.59 -5.99
CA GLY A 63 7.44 18.52 -6.12
C GLY A 63 8.13 17.69 -5.02
N ILE A 64 7.42 16.74 -4.41
CA ILE A 64 7.93 15.85 -3.36
C ILE A 64 8.02 14.41 -3.89
N ARG A 65 9.08 13.67 -3.52
CA ARG A 65 9.23 12.27 -3.96
C ARG A 65 8.20 11.38 -3.25
N GLY A 66 7.36 10.69 -4.01
CA GLY A 66 6.29 9.84 -3.49
C GLY A 66 6.40 8.41 -3.98
N PHE A 67 6.51 7.46 -3.06
CA PHE A 67 6.33 6.04 -3.36
C PHE A 67 4.90 5.66 -2.96
N VAL A 68 4.02 5.49 -3.94
CA VAL A 68 2.57 5.41 -3.72
C VAL A 68 2.10 3.97 -3.82
N GLY A 69 1.47 3.49 -2.76
CA GLY A 69 0.97 2.13 -2.68
C GLY A 69 -0.55 2.02 -2.62
N LYS A 70 -1.15 1.53 -3.71
CA LYS A 70 -2.54 1.02 -3.69
C LYS A 70 -2.59 -0.23 -2.83
N LEU A 71 -3.47 -0.22 -1.83
CA LEU A 71 -3.69 -1.38 -0.97
C LEU A 71 -4.27 -2.55 -1.78
N SER A 72 -3.73 -3.74 -1.51
CA SER A 72 -4.31 -5.02 -1.93
C SER A 72 -4.85 -5.77 -0.71
N MET A 73 -6.12 -6.17 -0.79
CA MET A 73 -6.84 -6.89 0.27
C MET A 73 -8.06 -7.62 -0.28
N ASP A 74 -8.05 -8.95 -0.25
CA ASP A 74 -9.16 -9.82 -0.66
C ASP A 74 -9.79 -10.60 0.52
N LYS A 75 -9.28 -10.41 1.74
CA LYS A 75 -9.89 -10.85 2.99
C LYS A 75 -10.05 -9.67 3.94
N SER A 76 -11.21 -9.51 4.56
CA SER A 76 -11.45 -8.41 5.49
C SER A 76 -12.48 -8.80 6.54
N SER A 77 -12.31 -8.29 7.77
CA SER A 77 -13.34 -8.32 8.81
C SER A 77 -14.49 -7.37 8.51
N ARG A 78 -14.34 -6.48 7.51
CA ARG A 78 -15.34 -5.52 7.07
C ARG A 78 -15.74 -5.81 5.62
N PRO A 79 -16.90 -6.46 5.37
CA PRO A 79 -17.32 -6.85 4.03
C PRO A 79 -17.54 -5.70 3.04
N SER A 80 -17.77 -4.47 3.54
CA SER A 80 -17.90 -3.28 2.68
C SER A 80 -16.56 -2.79 2.13
N TYR A 81 -15.43 -3.22 2.73
CA TYR A 81 -14.10 -2.74 2.40
C TYR A 81 -13.17 -3.93 2.18
N VAL A 82 -13.29 -4.53 0.99
CA VAL A 82 -12.53 -5.69 0.51
C VAL A 82 -12.63 -5.77 -1.01
N GLU A 83 -11.61 -6.28 -1.68
CA GLU A 83 -11.65 -6.58 -3.10
C GLU A 83 -12.38 -7.90 -3.36
N LYS A 84 -13.02 -8.03 -4.52
CA LYS A 84 -13.93 -9.15 -4.81
C LYS A 84 -13.24 -10.51 -4.82
N SER A 85 -11.96 -10.55 -5.21
CA SER A 85 -11.14 -11.75 -5.29
C SER A 85 -9.66 -11.39 -5.42
N ALA A 86 -8.79 -12.39 -5.27
CA ALA A 86 -7.36 -12.25 -5.54
C ALA A 86 -7.10 -11.75 -6.96
N GLU A 87 -7.81 -12.29 -7.97
CA GLU A 87 -7.63 -11.90 -9.37
C GLU A 87 -8.04 -10.44 -9.61
N ALA A 88 -9.13 -9.98 -9.00
CA ALA A 88 -9.56 -8.60 -9.07
C ALA A 88 -8.53 -7.65 -8.44
N SER A 89 -7.96 -8.04 -7.29
CA SER A 89 -6.91 -7.28 -6.62
C SER A 89 -5.63 -7.19 -7.44
N LEU A 90 -5.18 -8.31 -8.01
CA LEU A 90 -4.01 -8.37 -8.89
C LEU A 90 -4.20 -7.55 -10.16
N ALA A 91 -5.38 -7.61 -10.78
CA ALA A 91 -5.71 -6.81 -11.97
C ALA A 91 -5.66 -5.31 -11.65
N SER A 92 -6.25 -4.89 -10.53
CA SER A 92 -6.21 -3.48 -10.11
C SER A 92 -4.80 -3.03 -9.72
N ALA A 93 -4.01 -3.86 -9.03
CA ALA A 93 -2.61 -3.54 -8.72
C ALA A 93 -1.76 -3.37 -9.99
N LYS A 94 -1.96 -4.25 -10.99
CA LYS A 94 -1.28 -4.14 -12.29
C LYS A 94 -1.71 -2.89 -13.06
N SER A 95 -3.01 -2.58 -13.06
CA SER A 95 -3.57 -1.36 -13.67
C SER A 95 -2.98 -0.11 -13.02
N PHE A 96 -2.98 -0.05 -11.69
CA PHE A 96 -2.40 1.04 -10.91
C PHE A 96 -0.93 1.28 -11.26
N ILE A 97 -0.10 0.22 -11.28
CA ILE A 97 1.32 0.35 -11.66
C ILE A 97 1.46 0.96 -13.06
N SER A 98 0.70 0.45 -14.04
CA SER A 98 0.73 0.96 -15.42
C SER A 98 0.35 2.44 -15.50
N ARG A 99 -0.76 2.82 -14.85
CA ARG A 99 -1.29 4.20 -14.90
C ARG A 99 -0.43 5.17 -14.12
N CYS A 100 0.10 4.78 -12.96
CA CYS A 100 1.02 5.60 -12.19
C CYS A 100 2.33 5.85 -12.95
N ASN A 101 2.86 4.84 -13.65
CA ASN A 101 4.04 5.03 -14.50
C ASN A 101 3.74 5.92 -15.71
N HIS A 102 2.54 5.79 -16.30
CA HIS A 102 2.11 6.63 -17.42
C HIS A 102 1.92 8.10 -17.02
N LEU A 103 1.44 8.37 -15.79
CA LEU A 103 1.26 9.73 -15.26
C LEU A 103 2.53 10.59 -15.39
N VAL A 104 3.71 9.98 -15.31
CA VAL A 104 5.02 10.65 -15.39
C VAL A 104 5.81 10.29 -16.64
N SER A 105 5.22 9.59 -17.62
CA SER A 105 5.98 9.08 -18.78
C SER A 105 6.53 10.19 -19.66
N ASP A 106 5.80 11.29 -19.77
CA ASP A 106 6.14 12.42 -20.64
C ASP A 106 7.17 13.36 -20.01
N LEU A 107 7.47 13.17 -18.72
CA LEU A 107 8.45 13.94 -17.98
C LEU A 107 9.86 13.36 -18.17
N HIS A 108 10.88 14.23 -18.12
CA HIS A 108 12.26 13.78 -18.08
C HIS A 108 12.53 12.95 -16.81
N PRO A 109 13.45 11.96 -16.85
CA PRO A 109 13.70 11.06 -15.71
C PRO A 109 13.96 11.75 -14.37
N TYR A 110 14.66 12.89 -14.36
CA TYR A 110 14.95 13.66 -13.14
C TYR A 110 13.73 14.41 -12.57
N GLN A 111 12.67 14.59 -13.36
CA GLN A 111 11.41 15.22 -12.97
C GLN A 111 10.38 14.19 -12.49
N ARG A 112 10.63 12.89 -12.66
CA ARG A 112 9.74 11.83 -12.19
C ARG A 112 9.94 11.65 -10.69
N LEU A 113 8.99 12.13 -9.92
CA LEU A 113 9.03 12.14 -8.47
C LEU A 113 8.15 11.06 -7.85
N VAL A 114 7.22 10.48 -8.62
CA VAL A 114 6.33 9.43 -8.14
C VAL A 114 6.60 8.07 -8.77
N GLU A 115 6.50 7.04 -7.94
CA GLU A 115 6.70 5.63 -8.33
C GLU A 115 5.66 4.74 -7.63
N PRO A 116 5.07 3.75 -8.32
CA PRO A 116 4.13 2.83 -7.70
C PRO A 116 4.83 1.79 -6.81
N VAL A 117 4.13 1.35 -5.77
CA VAL A 117 4.58 0.33 -4.81
C VAL A 117 3.50 -0.73 -4.65
N ILE A 118 3.89 -2.01 -4.71
CA ILE A 118 3.02 -3.13 -4.40
C ILE A 118 2.79 -3.18 -2.89
N THR A 119 1.52 -3.14 -2.48
CA THR A 119 1.16 -2.90 -1.08
C THR A 119 0.09 -3.87 -0.61
N PRO A 120 0.44 -5.14 -0.33
CA PRO A 120 -0.42 -5.97 0.52
C PRO A 120 -0.56 -5.27 1.87
N ARG A 121 -1.79 -5.07 2.39
CA ARG A 121 -1.98 -4.32 3.63
C ARG A 121 -1.25 -4.99 4.80
N PHE A 122 -1.57 -6.26 5.02
CA PHE A 122 -0.86 -7.21 5.86
C PHE A 122 -1.31 -8.65 5.56
N VAL A 123 -0.57 -9.64 6.04
CA VAL A 123 -0.82 -11.06 5.72
C VAL A 123 -2.28 -11.51 5.98
N PRO A 124 -2.89 -11.26 7.17
CA PRO A 124 -4.26 -11.75 7.42
C PRO A 124 -5.33 -11.21 6.47
N THR A 125 -5.09 -10.09 5.80
CA THR A 125 -6.02 -9.50 4.83
C THR A 125 -5.81 -9.96 3.39
N CYS A 126 -4.84 -10.85 3.17
CA CYS A 126 -4.50 -11.36 1.85
C CYS A 126 -4.58 -12.90 1.82
N SER A 127 -5.22 -13.44 0.78
CA SER A 127 -5.11 -14.86 0.44
C SER A 127 -3.68 -15.22 0.00
N ASN A 128 -3.37 -16.51 0.01
CA ASN A 128 -2.05 -16.98 -0.44
C ASN A 128 -1.90 -16.71 -1.94
N GLU A 129 -2.97 -16.92 -2.71
CA GLU A 129 -3.06 -16.66 -4.13
C GLU A 129 -2.76 -15.18 -4.45
N LEU A 130 -3.33 -14.26 -3.65
CA LEU A 130 -3.05 -12.84 -3.78
C LEU A 130 -1.58 -12.52 -3.46
N LEU A 131 -1.05 -13.03 -2.35
CA LEU A 131 0.33 -12.79 -1.95
C LEU A 131 1.30 -13.28 -3.04
N GLU A 132 1.19 -14.53 -3.48
CA GLU A 132 2.00 -15.11 -4.56
C GLU A 132 1.91 -14.28 -5.85
N GLY A 133 0.70 -13.88 -6.25
CA GLY A 133 0.48 -13.05 -7.41
C GLY A 133 1.15 -11.68 -7.30
N LEU A 134 1.11 -11.04 -6.13
CA LEU A 134 1.77 -9.76 -5.86
C LEU A 134 3.30 -9.93 -5.87
N GLY A 135 3.81 -11.04 -5.35
CA GLY A 135 5.23 -11.40 -5.42
C GLY A 135 5.73 -11.52 -6.86
N ASN A 136 4.97 -12.24 -7.70
CA ASN A 136 5.26 -12.35 -9.14
C ASN A 136 5.16 -11.00 -9.86
N LEU A 137 4.16 -10.18 -9.52
CA LEU A 137 4.01 -8.84 -10.06
C LEU A 137 5.19 -7.94 -9.69
N ALA A 138 5.73 -8.05 -8.46
CA ALA A 138 6.91 -7.30 -8.02
C ALA A 138 8.15 -7.67 -8.82
N GLN A 139 8.34 -8.97 -9.08
CA GLN A 139 9.47 -9.46 -9.87
C GLN A 139 9.41 -8.99 -11.33
N THR A 140 8.22 -9.09 -11.94
CA THR A 140 8.03 -8.76 -13.37
C THR A 140 8.02 -7.26 -13.65
N SER A 141 7.46 -6.45 -12.75
CA SER A 141 7.41 -4.98 -12.90
C SER A 141 8.65 -4.26 -12.35
N GLY A 142 9.42 -4.91 -11.47
CA GLY A 142 10.49 -4.26 -10.72
C GLY A 142 10.00 -3.29 -9.64
N ALA A 143 8.70 -3.25 -9.35
CA ALA A 143 8.12 -2.40 -8.34
C ALA A 143 8.59 -2.80 -6.92
N LYS A 144 8.68 -1.80 -6.04
CA LYS A 144 8.98 -2.02 -4.62
C LYS A 144 7.79 -2.67 -3.93
N VAL A 145 8.04 -3.31 -2.79
CA VAL A 145 6.99 -3.90 -1.94
C VAL A 145 7.02 -3.28 -0.54
N GLN A 146 5.85 -2.95 0.00
CA GLN A 146 5.65 -2.52 1.37
C GLN A 146 4.47 -3.28 2.02
N SER A 147 4.53 -3.54 3.32
CA SER A 147 3.42 -4.13 4.09
C SER A 147 3.61 -3.88 5.58
N HIS A 148 2.55 -4.04 6.38
CA HIS A 148 2.69 -4.13 7.83
C HIS A 148 3.16 -5.55 8.22
N MET A 149 4.06 -5.63 9.20
CA MET A 149 4.65 -6.88 9.68
C MET A 149 4.96 -6.77 11.18
N ALA A 150 4.59 -7.80 11.94
CA ALA A 150 4.83 -7.96 13.38
C ALA A 150 4.47 -6.74 14.24
N GLU A 151 3.39 -6.03 13.89
CA GLU A 151 3.06 -4.73 14.52
C GLU A 151 2.42 -4.90 15.90
N ALA A 152 1.60 -5.93 16.09
CA ALA A 152 0.88 -6.16 17.35
C ALA A 152 0.77 -7.65 17.67
N ARG A 153 0.70 -7.99 18.97
CA ARG A 153 0.67 -9.39 19.43
C ARG A 153 -0.55 -10.15 18.90
N ASP A 154 -1.72 -9.49 18.91
CA ASP A 154 -2.96 -10.04 18.36
C ASP A 154 -2.86 -10.35 16.86
N MET A 155 -2.12 -9.52 16.11
CA MET A 155 -1.83 -9.76 14.70
C MET A 155 -0.90 -10.96 14.50
N VAL A 156 0.19 -11.06 15.28
CA VAL A 156 1.13 -12.19 15.21
C VAL A 156 0.43 -13.50 15.56
N ASP A 157 -0.38 -13.50 16.62
CA ASP A 157 -1.13 -14.67 17.05
C ASP A 157 -2.16 -15.09 16.01
N TRP A 158 -2.81 -14.13 15.32
CA TRP A 158 -3.70 -14.44 14.19
C TRP A 158 -2.94 -15.10 13.04
N VAL A 159 -1.80 -14.54 12.61
CA VAL A 159 -0.99 -15.14 11.54
C VAL A 159 -0.59 -16.58 11.90
N ARG A 160 -0.08 -16.79 13.12
CA ARG A 160 0.31 -18.14 13.59
C ARG A 160 -0.87 -19.09 13.62
N ALA A 161 -2.03 -18.64 14.09
CA ALA A 161 -3.23 -19.47 14.10
C ALA A 161 -3.68 -19.86 12.68
N GLU A 162 -3.69 -18.93 11.74
CA GLU A 162 -4.22 -19.13 10.38
C GLU A 162 -3.22 -19.80 9.41
N ARG A 163 -1.92 -19.55 9.59
CA ARG A 163 -0.86 -19.94 8.65
C ARG A 163 0.21 -20.86 9.25
N GLN A 164 0.23 -21.06 10.57
CA GLN A 164 1.19 -21.92 11.27
C GLN A 164 2.66 -21.53 11.02
N THR A 165 2.90 -20.26 10.70
CA THR A 165 4.22 -19.65 10.45
C THR A 165 4.16 -18.17 10.86
N ASP A 166 5.30 -17.49 10.86
CA ASP A 166 5.39 -16.06 11.09
C ASP A 166 5.21 -15.26 9.78
N ASP A 167 4.66 -14.05 9.89
CA ASP A 167 4.42 -13.16 8.73
C ASP A 167 5.71 -12.82 7.97
N PHE A 168 6.83 -12.71 8.67
CA PHE A 168 8.15 -12.55 8.07
C PHE A 168 8.53 -13.69 7.12
N GLU A 169 8.28 -14.95 7.49
CA GLU A 169 8.62 -16.10 6.65
C GLU A 169 7.76 -16.12 5.38
N ILE A 170 6.48 -15.76 5.52
CA ILE A 170 5.54 -15.64 4.39
C ILE A 170 6.05 -14.58 3.41
N PHE A 171 6.41 -13.38 3.89
CA PHE A 171 6.95 -12.34 3.02
C PHE A 171 8.32 -12.69 2.44
N GLN A 172 9.17 -13.45 3.13
CA GLN A 172 10.43 -13.92 2.56
C GLN A 172 10.21 -14.87 1.38
N GLN A 173 9.23 -15.78 1.48
CA GLN A 173 8.89 -16.73 0.42
C GLN A 173 8.28 -16.02 -0.79
N VAL A 174 7.41 -15.04 -0.55
CA VAL A 174 6.60 -14.39 -1.58
C VAL A 174 7.30 -13.17 -2.21
N CYS A 175 7.94 -12.33 -1.40
CA CYS A 175 8.49 -11.03 -1.84
C CYS A 175 9.99 -11.08 -2.19
N CYS A 176 10.59 -12.27 -2.20
CA CYS A 176 11.98 -12.55 -2.58
C CYS A 176 13.04 -11.99 -1.58
N PRO A 177 14.18 -12.68 -1.37
CA PRO A 177 15.19 -12.25 -0.42
C PRO A 177 15.86 -10.93 -0.86
N GLY A 178 15.66 -9.84 -0.11
CA GLY A 178 16.45 -8.60 -0.25
C GLY A 178 15.74 -7.36 -0.84
N LYS A 179 14.45 -7.42 -1.17
CA LYS A 179 13.70 -6.26 -1.71
C LYS A 179 12.54 -5.71 -0.86
N CYS A 180 12.24 -6.32 0.30
CA CYS A 180 11.32 -5.71 1.29
C CYS A 180 12.00 -4.48 1.92
N THR A 181 11.46 -3.28 1.66
CA THR A 181 12.13 -2.01 1.96
C THR A 181 11.67 -1.32 3.25
N SER A 182 10.85 -1.96 4.08
CA SER A 182 10.54 -1.42 5.41
C SER A 182 10.50 -2.51 6.48
N ARG A 183 11.50 -2.47 7.38
CA ARG A 183 11.48 -3.14 8.68
C ARG A 183 11.04 -2.10 9.71
N PHE A 184 9.81 -2.18 10.20
CA PHE A 184 9.49 -1.58 11.50
C PHE A 184 9.55 -2.69 12.55
N SER A 185 10.76 -2.96 13.03
CA SER A 185 10.93 -3.67 14.30
C SER A 185 10.64 -2.65 15.40
N GLN A 186 9.46 -2.70 16.01
CA GLN A 186 9.32 -2.14 17.34
C GLN A 186 10.06 -3.06 18.29
N ALA A 187 11.27 -2.63 18.68
CA ALA A 187 11.93 -3.15 19.86
C ALA A 187 11.08 -2.74 21.08
N SER A 188 10.09 -3.56 21.45
CA SER A 188 9.45 -3.45 22.75
C SER A 188 10.36 -4.11 23.79
N GLY A 189 11.38 -3.37 24.21
CA GLY A 189 12.04 -3.57 25.48
C GLY A 189 11.41 -2.65 26.52
N VAL A 190 10.55 -3.23 27.36
CA VAL A 190 10.40 -2.91 28.79
C VAL A 190 10.08 -4.23 29.49
#